data_AF-A0A4R0S0L9-F1
#
_entry.id   AF-A0A4R0S0L9-F1
#
_cell.length_a   1.000
_cell.length_b   1.000
_cell.length_c   1.000
_cell.angle_alpha   90.00
_cell.angle_beta   90.00
_cell.angle_gamma   90.00
#
_symmetry.space_group_name_H-M   'P 1'
#
loop_
_entity.id
_entity.type
_entity.pdbx_description
1 polymer ?
#
loop_
_entity_poly.entity_id
_entity_poly.type
_entity_poly.pdbx_seq_one_letter_code
_entity_poly.pdbx_strand_id
1 'polypeptide(L)'
;MPAEILLSPALNSQDEIIRTLTQAQTSRYVGVAALAFLVWDMLLNIADEVEYIWQAPSGWVKWAYLFIRHWAILSLGVLLAQGTNTNNHLGFTDRSCYNWIIAETVISFLLFWAVEVVLSIRIYALYARSKVILYTVGLLFIGETVTATVTFVRTLSKGKYSVELGCVVTWVPPFFIAAWIALLAFQTVLFILTMVHWFRNVALTKSLGRQSILYVFVRDGIWAYAVMFGKSPPLTFFRREANNATLATVSYPHPQPPHVQTAKLAPRSTLFQMGSVGHFIYGIPCTSKPASTEFADL
;
A
#
# COMPACT_ATOMS: atom_id res chain seq x y z
N MET A 1 -8.13 -29.05 -38.07
CA MET A 1 -8.49 -28.52 -36.75
C MET A 1 -7.41 -28.74 -35.65
N PRO A 2 -6.11 -28.41 -35.85
CA PRO A 2 -5.18 -28.30 -34.71
C PRO A 2 -4.64 -26.88 -34.43
N ALA A 3 -4.89 -25.89 -35.29
CA ALA A 3 -4.32 -24.55 -35.14
C ALA A 3 -4.96 -23.73 -33.99
N GLU A 4 -6.23 -23.97 -33.70
CA GLU A 4 -7.02 -23.18 -32.73
C GLU A 4 -6.66 -23.47 -31.26
N ILE A 5 -6.21 -24.71 -30.97
CA ILE A 5 -5.83 -25.15 -29.62
C ILE A 5 -4.43 -24.64 -29.23
N LEU A 6 -3.54 -24.42 -30.20
CA LEU A 6 -2.21 -23.84 -29.95
C LEU A 6 -2.23 -22.31 -29.91
N LEU A 7 -3.20 -21.67 -30.56
CA LEU A 7 -3.37 -20.21 -30.54
C LEU A 7 -3.87 -19.70 -29.19
N SER A 8 -4.76 -20.44 -28.52
CA SER A 8 -5.37 -20.02 -27.24
C SER A 8 -4.38 -19.88 -26.06
N PRO A 9 -3.41 -20.79 -25.81
CA PRO A 9 -2.41 -20.57 -24.77
C PRO A 9 -1.43 -19.45 -25.12
N ALA A 10 -1.11 -19.27 -26.41
CA ALA A 10 -0.24 -18.18 -26.86
C ALA A 10 -0.92 -16.80 -26.68
N LEU A 11 -2.19 -16.67 -27.05
CA LEU A 11 -3.00 -15.46 -26.81
C LEU A 11 -3.15 -15.16 -25.31
N ASN A 12 -3.45 -16.15 -24.48
CA ASN A 12 -3.52 -15.99 -23.03
C ASN A 12 -2.19 -15.49 -22.44
N SER A 13 -1.05 -16.00 -22.92
CA SER A 13 0.27 -15.57 -22.45
C SER A 13 0.61 -14.13 -22.85
N GLN A 14 0.23 -13.70 -24.06
CA GLN A 14 0.45 -12.33 -24.51
C GLN A 14 -0.44 -11.33 -23.77
N ASP A 15 -1.71 -11.67 -23.55
CA ASP A 15 -2.64 -10.84 -22.78
C ASP A 15 -2.17 -10.67 -21.33
N GLU A 16 -1.61 -11.71 -20.71
CA GLU A 16 -1.04 -11.63 -19.37
C GLU A 16 0.18 -10.70 -19.32
N ILE A 17 1.07 -10.79 -20.32
CA ILE A 17 2.24 -9.91 -20.43
C ILE A 17 1.79 -8.45 -20.63
N ILE A 18 0.86 -8.19 -21.54
CA ILE A 18 0.34 -6.84 -21.82
C ILE A 18 -0.30 -6.24 -20.56
N ARG A 19 -1.11 -7.02 -19.82
CA ARG A 19 -1.71 -6.58 -18.56
C ARG A 19 -0.66 -6.23 -17.51
N THR A 20 0.37 -7.06 -17.38
CA THR A 20 1.47 -6.86 -16.43
C THR A 20 2.27 -5.59 -16.74
N LEU A 21 2.61 -5.38 -18.02
CA LEU A 21 3.29 -4.16 -18.47
C LEU A 21 2.43 -2.91 -18.27
N THR A 22 1.13 -3.00 -18.58
CA THR A 22 0.18 -1.89 -18.40
C THR A 22 0.03 -1.53 -16.91
N GLN A 23 -0.03 -2.54 -16.02
CA GLN A 23 -0.05 -2.34 -14.58
C GLN A 23 1.22 -1.64 -14.10
N ALA A 24 2.39 -2.14 -14.52
CA ALA A 24 3.67 -1.54 -14.15
C ALA A 24 3.79 -0.07 -14.63
N GLN A 25 3.35 0.23 -15.86
CA GLN A 25 3.32 1.60 -16.38
C GLN A 25 2.34 2.49 -15.60
N THR A 26 1.14 1.98 -15.31
CA THR A 26 0.14 2.70 -14.53
C THR A 26 0.68 3.06 -13.14
N SER A 27 1.29 2.10 -12.44
CA SER A 27 1.88 2.34 -11.13
C SER A 27 2.99 3.39 -11.17
N ARG A 28 3.77 3.47 -12.26
CA ARG A 28 4.78 4.52 -12.44
C ARG A 28 4.15 5.91 -12.62
N TYR A 29 3.15 6.04 -13.49
CA TYR A 29 2.46 7.32 -13.70
C TYR A 29 1.77 7.80 -12.42
N VAL A 30 1.09 6.90 -11.72
CA VAL A 30 0.47 7.19 -10.43
C VAL A 30 1.53 7.60 -9.41
N GLY A 31 2.66 6.90 -9.35
CA GLY A 31 3.78 7.25 -8.47
C GLY A 31 4.34 8.64 -8.75
N VAL A 32 4.53 9.02 -10.03
CA VAL A 32 5.00 10.36 -10.40
C VAL A 32 3.98 11.43 -10.00
N ALA A 33 2.70 11.21 -10.27
CA ALA A 33 1.63 12.13 -9.88
C ALA A 33 1.56 12.29 -8.36
N ALA A 34 1.71 11.19 -7.62
CA ALA A 34 1.75 11.17 -6.16
C ALA A 34 2.96 11.94 -5.61
N LEU A 35 4.15 11.74 -6.18
CA LEU A 35 5.35 12.46 -5.77
C LEU A 35 5.19 13.96 -6.02
N ALA A 36 4.67 14.34 -7.19
CA ALA A 36 4.39 15.73 -7.52
C ALA A 36 3.41 16.35 -6.51
N PHE A 37 2.36 15.61 -6.14
CA PHE A 37 1.38 16.07 -5.14
C PHE A 37 2.01 16.24 -3.75
N LEU A 38 2.83 15.29 -3.29
CA LEU A 38 3.55 15.40 -2.01
C LEU A 38 4.53 16.58 -1.97
N VAL A 39 5.29 16.77 -3.05
CA VAL A 39 6.23 17.89 -3.16
C VAL A 39 5.47 19.21 -3.20
N TRP A 40 4.35 19.26 -3.94
CA TRP A 40 3.46 20.42 -3.96
C TRP A 40 2.94 20.77 -2.56
N ASP A 41 2.43 19.79 -1.82
CA ASP A 41 1.96 19.96 -0.44
C ASP A 41 3.10 20.43 0.49
N MET A 42 4.32 19.89 0.31
CA MET A 42 5.51 20.31 1.04
C MET A 42 5.80 21.80 0.83
N LEU A 43 5.84 22.23 -0.43
CA LEU A 43 6.15 23.61 -0.79
C LEU A 43 5.11 24.60 -0.26
N LEU A 44 3.82 24.24 -0.30
CA LEU A 44 2.75 25.10 0.21
C LEU A 44 2.86 25.34 1.72
N ASN A 45 3.26 24.33 2.48
CA ASN A 45 3.31 24.41 3.94
C ASN A 45 4.72 24.68 4.48
N ILE A 46 5.71 25.01 3.65
CA ILE A 46 7.11 25.16 4.10
C ILE A 46 7.29 26.37 5.02
N ALA A 47 6.58 27.47 4.76
CA ALA A 47 6.63 28.67 5.59
C ALA A 47 6.12 28.37 7.01
N ASP A 48 4.93 27.77 7.08
CA ASP A 48 4.33 27.32 8.34
C ASP A 48 5.19 26.26 9.04
N GLU A 49 5.80 25.35 8.29
CA GLU A 49 6.70 24.34 8.86
C GLU A 49 7.91 25.01 9.54
N VAL A 50 8.54 25.99 8.88
CA VAL A 50 9.68 26.73 9.45
C VAL A 50 9.28 27.44 10.75
N GLU A 51 8.13 28.11 10.76
CA GLU A 51 7.64 28.83 11.93
C GLU A 51 7.23 27.89 13.07
N TYR A 52 6.41 26.87 12.80
CA TYR A 52 5.78 26.05 13.84
C TYR A 52 6.54 24.78 14.22
N ILE A 53 7.39 24.25 13.34
CA ILE A 53 8.12 22.99 13.57
C ILE A 53 9.60 23.26 13.78
N TRP A 54 10.24 24.03 12.90
CA TRP A 54 11.69 24.24 12.99
C TRP A 54 12.08 25.12 14.17
N GLN A 55 11.32 26.18 14.46
CA GLN A 55 11.56 27.06 15.62
C GLN A 55 11.01 26.49 16.94
N ALA A 56 10.11 25.51 16.89
CA ALA A 56 9.56 24.89 18.09
C ALA A 56 10.63 24.09 18.87
N PRO A 57 10.48 23.99 20.20
CA PRO A 57 11.37 23.20 21.04
C PRO A 57 11.44 21.75 20.57
N SER A 58 12.62 21.14 20.68
CA SER A 58 12.82 19.75 20.28
C SER A 58 11.99 18.82 21.16
N GLY A 59 10.97 18.21 20.57
CA GLY A 59 10.12 17.19 21.19
C GLY A 59 9.90 16.03 20.24
N TRP A 60 9.44 14.89 20.76
CA TRP A 60 9.23 13.68 19.94
C TRP A 60 8.22 13.91 18.79
N VAL A 61 7.21 14.76 18.99
CA VAL A 61 6.18 15.09 17.97
C VAL A 61 6.82 15.77 16.75
N LYS A 62 7.79 16.67 16.98
CA LYS A 62 8.53 17.35 15.90
C LYS A 62 9.27 16.34 15.03
N TRP A 63 10.01 15.43 15.65
CA TRP A 63 10.74 14.40 14.92
C TRP A 63 9.83 13.39 14.23
N ALA A 64 8.73 12.99 14.87
CA ALA A 64 7.73 12.12 14.25
C ALA A 64 7.11 12.78 13.02
N TYR A 65 6.74 14.06 13.11
CA TYR A 65 6.21 14.82 11.97
C TYR A 65 7.21 14.92 10.82
N LEU A 66 8.45 15.34 11.10
CA LEU A 66 9.49 15.46 10.08
C LEU A 66 9.78 14.11 9.43
N PHE A 67 9.89 13.04 10.23
CA PHE A 67 10.09 11.69 9.72
C PHE A 67 8.94 11.24 8.81
N ILE A 68 7.68 11.42 9.25
CA ILE A 68 6.51 11.03 8.46
C ILE A 68 6.48 11.74 7.11
N ARG A 69 6.71 13.05 7.12
CA ARG A 69 6.61 13.89 5.92
C ARG A 69 7.75 13.64 4.93
N HIS A 70 8.99 13.69 5.41
CA HIS A 70 10.16 13.64 4.54
C HIS A 70 10.42 12.22 4.03
N TRP A 71 10.18 11.20 4.86
CA TRP A 71 10.38 9.82 4.43
C TRP A 71 9.41 9.40 3.31
N ALA A 72 8.16 9.88 3.32
CA ALA A 72 7.20 9.61 2.26
C ALA A 72 7.68 10.12 0.89
N ILE A 73 8.26 11.33 0.84
CA ILE A 73 8.83 11.92 -0.38
C ILE A 73 10.07 11.13 -0.82
N LEU A 74 10.98 10.83 0.11
CA LEU A 74 12.23 10.12 -0.18
C LEU A 74 11.96 8.70 -0.70
N SER A 75 11.12 7.93 -0.01
CA SER A 75 10.80 6.55 -0.39
C SER A 75 10.15 6.47 -1.77
N LEU A 76 9.18 7.34 -2.06
CA LEU A 76 8.51 7.38 -3.36
C LEU A 76 9.46 7.86 -4.47
N GLY A 77 10.30 8.87 -4.20
CA GLY A 77 11.30 9.35 -5.14
C GLY A 77 12.32 8.27 -5.51
N VAL A 78 12.79 7.53 -4.51
CA VAL A 78 13.73 6.43 -4.74
C VAL A 78 13.07 5.27 -5.50
N LEU A 79 11.83 4.90 -5.17
CA LEU A 79 11.08 3.87 -5.89
C LEU A 79 10.93 4.21 -7.38
N LEU A 80 10.61 5.46 -7.70
CA LEU A 80 10.51 5.92 -9.09
C LEU A 80 11.85 5.93 -9.80
N ALA A 81 12.92 6.37 -9.13
CA ALA A 81 14.28 6.34 -9.67
C ALA A 81 14.74 4.90 -9.96
N GLN A 82 14.37 3.92 -9.14
CA GLN A 82 14.66 2.51 -9.40
C GLN A 82 13.85 1.99 -10.60
N GLY A 83 12.57 2.34 -10.68
CA GLY A 83 11.69 1.92 -11.76
C GLY A 83 12.13 2.41 -13.15
N THR A 84 12.75 3.59 -13.26
CA THR A 84 13.26 4.12 -14.54
C THR A 84 14.62 3.55 -14.95
N ASN A 85 15.36 2.94 -14.02
CA ASN A 85 16.67 2.34 -14.25
C ASN A 85 16.58 0.89 -14.79
N THR A 86 15.74 0.66 -15.82
CA THR A 86 15.53 -0.67 -16.42
C THR A 86 16.74 -1.26 -17.15
N ASN A 87 17.81 -0.49 -17.33
CA ASN A 87 18.99 -0.90 -18.10
C ASN A 87 20.18 -1.34 -17.25
N ASN A 88 20.03 -1.52 -15.93
CA ASN A 88 21.13 -1.93 -15.04
C ASN A 88 22.37 -1.02 -15.11
N HIS A 89 22.25 0.22 -15.61
CA HIS A 89 23.39 1.16 -15.72
C HIS A 89 24.00 1.50 -14.35
N LEU A 90 23.30 1.20 -13.24
CA LEU A 90 23.78 1.36 -11.87
C LEU A 90 24.28 0.06 -11.20
N GLY A 91 24.25 -1.09 -11.90
CA GLY A 91 24.90 -2.33 -11.46
C GLY A 91 24.61 -2.74 -10.01
N PHE A 92 23.34 -2.89 -9.62
CA PHE A 92 23.02 -3.38 -8.28
C PHE A 92 23.50 -4.82 -8.12
N THR A 93 24.41 -5.05 -7.17
CA THR A 93 24.74 -6.40 -6.73
C THR A 93 23.58 -6.98 -5.92
N ASP A 94 23.40 -8.31 -5.95
CA ASP A 94 22.36 -9.01 -5.16
C ASP A 94 22.38 -8.61 -3.68
N ARG A 95 23.58 -8.40 -3.13
CA ARG A 95 23.78 -7.98 -1.74
C ARG A 95 23.32 -6.54 -1.48
N SER A 96 23.63 -5.61 -2.38
CA SER A 96 23.15 -4.23 -2.28
C SER A 96 21.63 -4.16 -2.40
N CYS A 97 21.05 -4.96 -3.29
CA CYS A 97 19.61 -5.08 -3.48
C CYS A 97 18.90 -5.60 -2.22
N TYR A 98 19.43 -6.67 -1.62
CA TYR A 98 18.89 -7.24 -0.39
C TYR A 98 18.96 -6.26 0.79
N ASN A 99 20.09 -5.58 0.96
CA ASN A 99 20.27 -4.57 2.01
C ASN A 99 19.30 -3.39 1.81
N TRP A 100 19.11 -2.96 0.56
CA TRP A 100 18.15 -1.92 0.22
C TRP A 100 16.73 -2.31 0.64
N ILE A 101 16.27 -3.49 0.22
CA ILE A 101 14.92 -3.98 0.53
C ILE A 101 14.70 -4.08 2.04
N ILE A 102 15.68 -4.58 2.79
CA ILE A 102 15.58 -4.62 4.26
C ILE A 102 15.46 -3.21 4.82
N ALA A 103 16.34 -2.28 4.42
CA ALA A 103 16.33 -0.91 4.91
C ALA A 103 15.00 -0.22 4.62
N GLU A 104 14.52 -0.29 3.37
CA GLU A 104 13.25 0.27 2.96
C GLU A 104 12.08 -0.31 3.75
N THR A 105 12.05 -1.64 3.92
CA THR A 105 10.96 -2.31 4.64
C THR A 105 10.97 -1.95 6.12
N VAL A 106 12.14 -1.92 6.76
CA VAL A 106 12.29 -1.54 8.18
C VAL A 106 11.86 -0.09 8.39
N ILE A 107 12.32 0.84 7.55
CA ILE A 107 11.99 2.26 7.73
C ILE A 107 10.50 2.50 7.44
N SER A 108 9.92 1.82 6.45
CA SER A 108 8.48 1.88 6.18
C SER A 108 7.65 1.32 7.34
N PHE A 109 8.14 0.28 8.01
CA PHE A 109 7.52 -0.23 9.23
C PHE A 109 7.57 0.81 10.35
N LEU A 110 8.73 1.45 10.58
CA LEU A 110 8.83 2.54 11.57
C LEU A 110 7.92 3.72 11.26
N LEU A 111 7.80 4.08 9.97
CA LEU A 111 6.89 5.13 9.50
C LEU A 111 5.44 4.80 9.86
N PHE A 112 5.03 3.58 9.53
CA PHE A 112 3.70 3.06 9.84
C PHE A 112 3.39 3.20 11.34
N TRP A 113 4.29 2.76 12.20
CA TRP A 113 4.16 2.89 13.65
C TRP A 113 4.08 4.34 14.13
N ALA A 114 4.89 5.22 13.57
CA ALA A 114 4.87 6.64 13.91
C ALA A 114 3.49 7.26 13.62
N VAL A 115 2.88 6.93 12.46
CA VAL A 115 1.55 7.40 12.08
C VAL A 115 0.48 6.89 13.06
N GLU A 116 0.46 5.58 13.36
CA GLU A 116 -0.54 4.97 14.25
C GLU A 116 -0.45 5.51 15.68
N VAL A 117 0.77 5.74 16.19
CA VAL A 117 0.98 6.36 17.52
C VAL A 117 0.44 7.79 17.55
N VAL A 118 0.72 8.60 16.52
CA VAL A 118 0.22 9.98 16.44
C VAL A 118 -1.30 10.02 16.39
N LEU A 119 -1.93 9.14 15.60
CA LEU A 119 -3.39 9.02 15.51
C LEU A 119 -4.01 8.59 16.85
N SER A 120 -3.38 7.65 17.55
CA SER A 120 -3.83 7.17 18.86
C SER A 120 -3.75 8.25 19.94
N ILE A 121 -2.63 8.99 20.00
CA ILE A 121 -2.44 10.10 20.95
C ILE A 121 -3.45 11.21 20.70
N ARG A 122 -3.74 11.50 19.42
CA ARG A 122 -4.77 12.46 19.04
C ARG A 122 -6.15 12.06 19.58
N ILE A 123 -6.55 10.80 19.45
CA ILE A 123 -7.82 10.31 20.01
C ILE A 123 -7.84 10.42 21.53
N TYR A 124 -6.74 10.09 22.20
CA TYR A 124 -6.63 10.21 23.65
C TYR A 124 -6.79 11.68 24.12
N ALA A 125 -6.18 12.62 23.40
CA ALA A 125 -6.33 14.05 23.67
C ALA A 125 -7.77 14.54 23.42
N LEU A 126 -8.41 14.02 22.36
CA LEU A 126 -9.77 14.39 21.97
C LEU A 126 -10.80 14.02 23.04
N TYR A 127 -10.65 12.84 23.65
CA TYR A 127 -11.53 12.35 24.72
C TYR A 127 -11.10 12.80 26.12
N ALA A 128 -10.54 14.02 26.23
CA ALA A 128 -10.14 14.65 27.48
C ALA A 128 -9.31 13.73 28.41
N ARG A 129 -8.42 12.92 27.82
CA ARG A 129 -7.54 11.97 28.54
C ARG A 129 -8.27 10.88 29.34
N SER A 130 -9.48 10.49 28.92
CA SER A 130 -10.23 9.39 29.54
C SER A 130 -9.45 8.07 29.55
N LYS A 131 -9.32 7.46 30.74
CA LYS A 131 -8.64 6.17 30.92
C LYS A 131 -9.33 5.03 30.16
N VAL A 132 -10.65 5.10 29.98
CA VAL A 132 -11.41 4.08 29.23
C VAL A 132 -10.94 4.03 27.79
N ILE A 133 -10.85 5.18 27.12
CA ILE A 133 -10.38 5.28 25.73
C ILE A 133 -8.91 4.85 25.64
N LEU A 134 -8.08 5.21 26.62
CA LEU A 134 -6.69 4.77 26.67
C LEU A 134 -6.56 3.24 26.70
N TYR A 135 -7.32 2.57 27.57
CA TYR A 135 -7.27 1.10 27.66
C TYR A 135 -7.88 0.42 26.42
N THR A 136 -9.00 0.93 25.89
CA THR A 136 -9.64 0.35 24.71
C THR A 136 -8.76 0.51 23.46
N VAL A 137 -8.29 1.72 23.17
CA VAL A 137 -7.42 1.99 22.01
C VAL A 137 -6.07 1.31 22.19
N GLY A 138 -5.50 1.33 23.40
CA GLY A 138 -4.24 0.67 23.70
C GLY A 138 -4.29 -0.85 23.50
N LEU A 139 -5.38 -1.50 23.92
CA LEU A 139 -5.56 -2.94 23.71
C LEU A 139 -5.64 -3.30 22.22
N LEU A 140 -6.41 -2.52 21.44
CA LEU A 140 -6.54 -2.72 20.00
C LEU A 140 -5.20 -2.49 19.28
N PHE A 141 -4.48 -1.43 19.66
CA PHE A 141 -3.16 -1.10 19.14
C PHE A 141 -2.15 -2.22 19.40
N ILE A 142 -2.14 -2.83 20.60
CA ILE A 142 -1.28 -3.98 20.91
C ILE A 142 -1.64 -5.20 20.05
N GLY A 143 -2.94 -5.45 19.83
CA GLY A 143 -3.38 -6.54 18.96
C GLY A 143 -2.88 -6.36 17.52
N GLU A 144 -3.11 -5.18 16.96
CA GLU A 144 -2.64 -4.79 15.63
C GLU A 144 -1.12 -4.90 15.51
N THR A 145 -0.38 -4.29 16.43
CA THR A 145 1.08 -4.37 16.60
C THR A 145 1.61 -5.80 16.45
N VAL A 146 1.00 -6.75 17.18
CA VAL A 146 1.45 -8.14 17.20
C VAL A 146 1.22 -8.76 15.83
N THR A 147 0.04 -8.55 15.23
CA THR A 147 -0.26 -9.07 13.89
C THR A 147 0.65 -8.50 12.82
N ALA A 148 0.95 -7.20 12.88
CA ALA A 148 1.84 -6.50 11.97
C ALA A 148 3.29 -7.00 12.10
N THR A 149 3.79 -7.16 13.33
CA THR A 149 5.16 -7.63 13.61
C THR A 149 5.37 -9.07 13.17
N VAL A 150 4.43 -9.97 13.49
CA VAL A 150 4.50 -11.37 13.06
C VAL A 150 4.50 -11.45 11.53
N THR A 151 3.65 -10.68 10.87
CA THR A 151 3.60 -10.60 9.42
C THR A 151 4.91 -10.08 8.85
N PHE A 152 5.45 -8.99 9.39
CA PHE A 152 6.70 -8.38 8.96
C PHE A 152 7.86 -9.38 9.00
N VAL A 153 8.08 -10.06 10.13
CA VAL A 153 9.15 -11.05 10.30
C VAL A 153 9.03 -12.17 9.26
N ARG A 154 7.80 -12.63 9.02
CA ARG A 154 7.54 -13.75 8.11
C ARG A 154 7.67 -13.32 6.65
N THR A 155 7.36 -12.08 6.32
CA THR A 155 7.59 -11.49 4.99
C THR A 155 9.08 -11.32 4.72
N LEU A 156 9.88 -10.88 5.69
CA LEU A 156 11.35 -10.81 5.52
C LEU A 156 11.99 -12.19 5.32
N SER A 157 11.43 -13.23 5.96
CA SER A 157 11.98 -14.59 5.87
C SER A 157 11.58 -15.36 4.61
N LYS A 158 10.38 -15.07 4.06
CA LYS A 158 9.78 -15.87 2.97
C LYS A 158 9.47 -15.05 1.70
N GLY A 159 9.63 -13.73 1.75
CA GLY A 159 9.37 -12.85 0.62
C GLY A 159 10.36 -13.10 -0.52
N LYS A 160 9.89 -12.92 -1.75
CA LYS A 160 10.75 -12.99 -2.94
C LYS A 160 10.92 -11.58 -3.52
N TYR A 161 12.09 -11.31 -4.07
CA TYR A 161 12.42 -10.04 -4.71
C TYR A 161 13.05 -10.28 -6.08
N SER A 162 13.02 -9.27 -6.95
CA SER A 162 13.66 -9.31 -8.26
C SER A 162 14.63 -8.15 -8.43
N VAL A 163 15.87 -8.50 -8.77
CA VAL A 163 16.93 -7.54 -9.10
C VAL A 163 16.71 -6.95 -10.49
N GLU A 164 16.26 -7.77 -11.45
CA GLU A 164 15.99 -7.37 -12.85
C GLU A 164 14.89 -6.30 -12.96
N LEU A 165 13.95 -6.29 -12.02
CA LEU A 165 12.86 -5.31 -11.97
C LEU A 165 13.20 -4.05 -11.13
N GLY A 166 14.49 -3.86 -10.79
CA GLY A 166 14.93 -2.72 -9.99
C GLY A 166 14.70 -2.90 -8.50
N CYS A 167 15.10 -4.05 -7.94
CA CYS A 167 15.07 -4.34 -6.50
C CYS A 167 13.71 -4.22 -5.82
N VAL A 168 12.69 -4.82 -6.43
CA VAL A 168 11.31 -4.77 -5.94
C VAL A 168 10.88 -6.13 -5.37
N VAL A 169 10.07 -6.10 -4.31
CA VAL A 169 9.41 -7.29 -3.75
C VAL A 169 8.37 -7.80 -4.74
N THR A 170 8.51 -9.06 -5.16
CA THR A 170 7.61 -9.69 -6.14
C THR A 170 6.52 -10.53 -5.50
N TRP A 171 6.81 -11.15 -4.35
CA TRP A 171 5.85 -12.01 -3.68
C TRP A 171 5.88 -11.85 -2.16
N VAL A 172 4.68 -11.74 -1.58
CA VAL A 172 4.45 -11.73 -0.14
C VAL A 172 3.50 -12.86 0.25
N PRO A 173 3.64 -13.43 1.46
CA PRO A 173 2.78 -14.55 1.85
C PRO A 173 1.33 -14.15 2.18
N PRO A 174 0.36 -15.08 2.13
CA PRO A 174 -1.05 -14.78 2.34
C PRO A 174 -1.41 -14.19 3.72
N PHE A 175 -0.62 -14.47 4.76
CA PHE A 175 -0.86 -13.90 6.10
C PHE A 175 -0.73 -12.37 6.14
N PHE A 176 -0.06 -11.76 5.14
CA PHE A 176 0.00 -10.31 4.97
C PHE A 176 -1.39 -9.67 4.93
N ILE A 177 -2.36 -10.39 4.38
CA ILE A 177 -3.75 -9.93 4.28
C ILE A 177 -4.40 -9.81 5.66
N ALA A 178 -4.10 -10.73 6.59
CA ALA A 178 -4.66 -10.69 7.94
C ALA A 178 -4.18 -9.45 8.71
N ALA A 179 -2.89 -9.11 8.61
CA ALA A 179 -2.37 -7.86 9.18
C ALA A 179 -3.00 -6.63 8.53
N TRP A 180 -3.23 -6.65 7.22
CA TRP A 180 -3.93 -5.59 6.51
C TRP A 180 -5.36 -5.37 7.02
N ILE A 181 -6.12 -6.45 7.26
CA ILE A 181 -7.47 -6.34 7.83
C ILE A 181 -7.40 -5.80 9.26
N ALA A 182 -6.46 -6.29 10.08
CA ALA A 182 -6.29 -5.82 11.45
C ALA A 182 -5.98 -4.32 11.50
N LEU A 183 -5.09 -3.86 10.63
CA LEU A 183 -4.77 -2.44 10.43
C LEU A 183 -6.02 -1.65 10.04
N LEU A 184 -6.72 -2.05 8.98
CA LEU A 184 -7.92 -1.36 8.53
C LEU A 184 -8.96 -1.30 9.64
N ALA A 185 -9.17 -2.40 10.37
CA ALA A 185 -10.08 -2.46 11.50
C ALA A 185 -9.69 -1.45 12.59
N PHE A 186 -8.41 -1.37 12.97
CA PHE A 186 -7.94 -0.39 13.93
C PHE A 186 -8.20 1.06 13.47
N GLN A 187 -7.84 1.38 12.23
CA GLN A 187 -8.10 2.69 11.64
C GLN A 187 -9.60 3.02 11.58
N THR A 188 -10.46 2.03 11.29
CA THR A 188 -11.92 2.23 11.31
C THR A 188 -12.40 2.64 12.70
N VAL A 189 -11.87 2.03 13.76
CA VAL A 189 -12.25 2.33 15.15
C VAL A 189 -11.81 3.75 15.51
N LEU A 190 -10.56 4.14 15.19
CA LEU A 190 -10.09 5.51 15.44
C LEU A 190 -10.92 6.55 14.67
N PHE A 191 -11.26 6.24 13.42
CA PHE A 191 -12.10 7.09 12.59
C PHE A 191 -13.51 7.26 13.17
N ILE A 192 -14.17 6.15 13.57
CA ILE A 192 -15.48 6.17 14.20
C ILE A 192 -15.43 6.98 15.51
N LEU A 193 -14.42 6.79 16.35
CA LEU A 193 -14.25 7.55 17.59
C LEU A 193 -14.08 9.05 17.32
N THR A 194 -13.31 9.44 16.30
CA THR A 194 -13.16 10.84 15.89
C THR A 194 -14.50 11.43 15.45
N MET A 195 -15.24 10.67 14.64
CA MET A 195 -16.52 11.07 14.06
C MET A 195 -17.60 11.21 15.14
N VAL A 196 -17.71 10.24 16.06
CA VAL A 196 -18.64 10.28 17.19
C VAL A 196 -18.39 11.51 18.06
N HIS A 197 -17.12 11.80 18.36
CA HIS A 197 -16.76 12.98 19.14
C HIS A 197 -17.13 14.28 18.41
N TRP A 198 -16.89 14.34 17.10
CA TRP A 198 -17.29 15.50 16.28
C TRP A 198 -18.80 15.72 16.33
N PHE A 199 -19.61 14.70 16.04
CA PHE A 199 -21.07 14.80 16.06
C PHE A 199 -21.62 15.19 17.44
N ARG A 200 -21.07 14.62 18.52
CA ARG A 200 -21.48 14.98 19.89
C ARG A 200 -21.22 16.45 20.19
N ASN A 201 -20.06 16.97 19.82
CA ASN A 201 -19.72 18.37 20.08
C ASN A 201 -20.51 19.33 19.20
N VAL A 202 -20.77 18.98 17.94
CA VAL A 202 -21.64 19.77 17.05
C VAL A 202 -23.06 19.84 17.61
N ALA A 203 -23.61 18.71 18.04
CA ALA A 203 -24.97 18.62 18.59
C ALA A 203 -25.13 19.36 19.92
N LEU A 204 -24.13 19.30 20.80
CA LEU A 204 -24.21 19.88 22.14
C LEU A 204 -23.97 21.40 22.16
N THR A 205 -23.12 21.92 21.28
CA THR A 205 -22.59 23.29 21.48
C THR A 205 -23.21 24.36 20.57
N LYS A 206 -23.95 24.02 19.50
CA LYS A 206 -24.58 24.93 18.48
C LYS A 206 -23.73 26.11 17.95
N SER A 207 -22.50 26.27 18.42
CA SER A 207 -21.57 27.36 18.16
C SER A 207 -20.27 26.74 17.66
N LEU A 208 -20.19 26.57 16.34
CA LEU A 208 -18.99 26.09 15.64
C LEU A 208 -18.07 27.26 15.30
N GLY A 209 -17.79 28.13 16.27
CA GLY A 209 -16.85 29.25 16.07
C GLY A 209 -15.37 28.88 16.19
N ARG A 210 -15.02 27.69 16.70
CA ARG A 210 -13.62 27.39 17.14
C ARG A 210 -13.07 25.98 16.83
N GLN A 211 -13.74 25.17 16.01
CA GLN A 211 -13.35 23.76 15.73
C GLN A 211 -12.79 23.56 14.29
N SER A 212 -12.20 24.60 13.69
CA SER A 212 -11.64 24.54 12.32
C SER A 212 -10.66 23.37 12.13
N ILE A 213 -9.75 23.15 13.09
CA ILE A 213 -8.72 22.11 12.98
C ILE A 213 -9.29 20.68 12.99
N LEU A 214 -10.39 20.46 13.72
CA LEU A 214 -11.02 19.14 13.77
C LEU A 214 -11.84 18.87 12.51
N TYR A 215 -12.54 19.91 12.01
CA TYR A 215 -13.29 19.83 10.77
C TYR A 215 -12.38 19.53 9.56
N VAL A 216 -11.27 20.26 9.43
CA VAL A 216 -10.28 20.04 8.36
C VAL A 216 -9.76 18.61 8.43
N PHE A 217 -9.40 18.13 9.62
CA PHE A 217 -8.88 16.77 9.74
C PHE A 217 -9.90 15.67 9.47
N VAL A 218 -11.15 15.84 9.93
CA VAL A 218 -12.22 14.86 9.66
C VAL A 218 -12.52 14.83 8.17
N ARG A 219 -12.58 16.00 7.51
CA ARG A 219 -12.76 16.09 6.06
C ARG A 219 -11.64 15.37 5.31
N ASP A 220 -10.38 15.65 5.66
CA ASP A 220 -9.22 15.09 4.97
C ASP A 220 -9.10 13.57 5.24
N GLY A 221 -9.42 13.13 6.47
CA GLY A 221 -9.49 11.72 6.84
C GLY A 221 -10.65 10.95 6.17
N ILE A 222 -11.81 11.58 5.97
CA ILE A 222 -12.95 11.00 5.24
C ILE A 222 -12.57 10.73 3.79
N TRP A 223 -11.93 11.68 3.09
CA TRP A 223 -11.53 11.48 1.70
C TRP A 223 -10.51 10.36 1.56
N ALA A 224 -9.50 10.32 2.43
CA ALA A 224 -8.52 9.24 2.44
C ALA A 224 -9.19 7.88 2.68
N TYR A 225 -10.06 7.78 3.69
CA TYR A 225 -10.77 6.55 4.03
C TYR A 225 -11.75 6.10 2.94
N ALA A 226 -12.52 7.03 2.36
CA ALA A 226 -13.46 6.75 1.28
C ALA A 226 -12.76 6.24 0.02
N VAL A 227 -11.57 6.77 -0.31
CA VAL A 227 -10.74 6.26 -1.41
C VAL A 227 -10.24 4.84 -1.12
N MET A 228 -9.78 4.57 0.11
CA MET A 228 -9.30 3.24 0.51
C MET A 228 -10.40 2.18 0.47
N PHE A 229 -11.60 2.48 0.98
CA PHE A 229 -12.73 1.54 1.00
C PHE A 229 -13.46 1.43 -0.33
N GLY A 230 -13.57 2.53 -1.09
CA GLY A 230 -14.33 2.59 -2.33
C GLY A 230 -13.63 1.92 -3.53
N LYS A 231 -12.28 1.88 -3.55
CA LYS A 231 -11.54 1.43 -4.74
C LYS A 231 -11.08 -0.03 -4.73
N SER A 232 -11.04 -0.67 -3.57
CA SER A 232 -10.77 -2.10 -3.45
C SER A 232 -11.56 -2.66 -2.28
N PRO A 233 -12.82 -3.10 -2.48
CA PRO A 233 -13.48 -3.88 -1.47
C PRO A 233 -12.55 -5.05 -1.15
N PRO A 234 -12.16 -5.28 0.12
CA PRO A 234 -11.32 -6.42 0.49
C PRO A 234 -11.85 -7.71 -0.16
N LEU A 235 -13.18 -7.84 -0.24
CA LEU A 235 -13.96 -8.89 -0.89
C LEU A 235 -13.67 -9.11 -2.39
N THR A 236 -13.36 -8.07 -3.16
CA THR A 236 -13.05 -8.21 -4.60
C THR A 236 -11.62 -8.72 -4.82
N PHE A 237 -10.67 -8.29 -3.98
CA PHE A 237 -9.34 -8.88 -3.92
C PHE A 237 -9.41 -10.34 -3.46
N PHE A 238 -10.21 -10.63 -2.42
CA PHE A 238 -10.50 -12.00 -1.96
C PHE A 238 -11.06 -12.89 -3.07
N ARG A 239 -12.03 -12.40 -3.86
CA ARG A 239 -12.61 -13.17 -4.98
C ARG A 239 -11.57 -13.43 -6.07
N ARG A 240 -10.69 -12.47 -6.37
CA ARG A 240 -9.65 -12.63 -7.39
C ARG A 240 -8.59 -13.65 -6.95
N GLU A 241 -8.16 -13.59 -5.69
CA GLU A 241 -7.13 -14.50 -5.16
C GLU A 241 -7.68 -15.92 -4.96
N ALA A 242 -8.91 -16.07 -4.44
CA ALA A 242 -9.56 -17.37 -4.31
C ALA A 242 -9.76 -18.03 -5.69
N ASN A 243 -10.17 -17.26 -6.70
CA ASN A 243 -10.34 -17.78 -8.06
C ASN A 243 -9.00 -18.20 -8.68
N ASN A 244 -7.91 -17.45 -8.46
CA ASN A 244 -6.58 -17.79 -8.96
C ASN A 244 -5.99 -19.04 -8.26
N ALA A 245 -6.17 -19.16 -6.94
CA ALA A 245 -5.77 -20.36 -6.20
C ALA A 245 -6.57 -21.60 -6.64
N THR A 246 -7.86 -21.42 -6.93
CA THR A 246 -8.72 -22.51 -7.44
C THR A 246 -8.32 -22.94 -8.86
N LEU A 247 -7.98 -21.99 -9.73
CA LEU A 247 -7.45 -22.28 -11.07
C LEU A 247 -6.10 -23.02 -11.01
N ALA A 248 -5.21 -22.64 -10.09
CA ALA A 248 -3.96 -23.35 -9.86
C ALA A 248 -4.19 -24.80 -9.41
N THR A 249 -5.19 -25.06 -8.54
CA THR A 249 -5.53 -26.43 -8.12
C THR A 249 -6.22 -27.26 -9.20
N VAL A 250 -6.96 -26.66 -10.13
CA VAL A 250 -7.55 -27.38 -11.27
C VAL A 250 -6.48 -27.75 -12.32
N SER A 251 -5.36 -27.03 -12.37
CA SER A 251 -4.25 -27.31 -13.29
C SER A 251 -3.23 -28.36 -12.80
N TYR A 252 -3.31 -28.84 -11.56
CA TYR A 252 -2.46 -29.94 -11.09
C TYR A 252 -3.26 -31.25 -11.00
N PRO A 253 -3.04 -32.24 -11.88
CA PRO A 253 -3.53 -33.59 -11.63
C PRO A 253 -2.74 -34.22 -10.46
N HIS A 254 -3.44 -35.00 -9.64
CA HIS A 254 -2.96 -35.80 -8.52
C HIS A 254 -1.76 -36.72 -8.89
N PRO A 255 -0.88 -37.13 -7.94
CA PRO A 255 0.41 -37.75 -8.25
C PRO A 255 0.33 -39.27 -8.47
N GLN A 256 1.15 -39.79 -9.38
CA GLN A 256 1.57 -41.20 -9.44
C GLN A 256 3.10 -41.31 -9.24
N PRO A 257 3.61 -42.41 -8.65
CA PRO A 257 4.91 -42.44 -7.97
C PRO A 257 6.03 -43.02 -8.87
N PRO A 258 7.30 -43.11 -8.39
CA PRO A 258 8.45 -42.49 -9.04
C PRO A 258 9.18 -43.43 -10.01
N HIS A 259 9.79 -42.91 -11.08
CA HIS A 259 11.10 -43.37 -11.57
C HIS A 259 11.66 -42.44 -12.67
N VAL A 260 12.98 -42.26 -12.61
CA VAL A 260 13.92 -41.72 -13.62
C VAL A 260 14.02 -40.19 -13.77
N GLN A 261 15.09 -39.65 -13.20
CA GLN A 261 15.66 -38.35 -13.56
C GLN A 261 16.10 -38.34 -15.04
N THR A 262 15.55 -37.41 -15.82
CA THR A 262 16.26 -36.80 -16.95
C THR A 262 15.98 -35.30 -16.97
N ALA A 263 17.05 -34.52 -17.09
CA ALA A 263 17.02 -33.07 -17.12
C ALA A 263 16.15 -32.54 -18.27
N LYS A 264 15.15 -31.72 -17.95
CA LYS A 264 14.44 -30.86 -18.92
C LYS A 264 14.22 -29.49 -18.31
N LEU A 265 14.53 -28.46 -19.09
CA LEU A 265 14.51 -27.04 -18.75
C LEU A 265 13.21 -26.65 -18.02
N ALA A 266 13.37 -25.93 -16.91
CA ALA A 266 12.27 -25.36 -16.14
C ALA A 266 11.49 -24.33 -16.98
N PRO A 267 10.15 -24.43 -17.08
CA PRO A 267 9.35 -23.38 -17.69
C PRO A 267 9.23 -22.20 -16.73
N ARG A 268 9.78 -21.09 -17.21
CA ARG A 268 9.67 -19.73 -16.71
C ARG A 268 8.21 -19.26 -16.90
N SER A 269 7.39 -19.19 -15.84
CA SER A 269 6.30 -18.19 -15.70
C SER A 269 5.31 -18.52 -14.57
N THR A 270 5.36 -17.73 -13.50
CA THR A 270 4.15 -17.21 -12.83
C THR A 270 4.59 -15.93 -12.13
N LEU A 271 4.71 -14.89 -12.96
CA LEU A 271 5.22 -13.57 -12.63
C LEU A 271 4.05 -12.75 -12.07
N PHE A 272 3.62 -13.07 -10.86
CA PHE A 272 2.65 -12.24 -10.16
C PHE A 272 3.38 -11.01 -9.61
N GLN A 273 3.35 -9.91 -10.38
CA GLN A 273 3.76 -8.59 -9.91
C GLN A 273 2.78 -8.11 -8.83
N MET A 274 3.23 -8.13 -7.57
CA MET A 274 2.61 -7.36 -6.51
C MET A 274 3.51 -6.16 -6.16
N GLY A 275 3.28 -5.04 -6.86
CA GLY A 275 3.77 -3.70 -6.47
C GLY A 275 3.07 -3.17 -5.20
N SER A 276 2.94 -4.00 -4.16
CA SER A 276 2.03 -3.83 -3.03
C SER A 276 2.62 -3.08 -1.84
N VAL A 277 3.45 -2.07 -2.10
CA VAL A 277 3.76 -1.06 -1.07
C VAL A 277 3.49 0.34 -1.62
N GLY A 278 3.89 0.61 -2.87
CA GLY A 278 3.61 1.89 -3.54
C GLY A 278 2.16 2.09 -4.01
N HIS A 279 1.44 1.01 -4.35
CA HIS A 279 0.06 1.12 -4.86
C HIS A 279 -0.99 1.42 -3.77
N PHE A 280 -0.61 1.27 -2.50
CA PHE A 280 -1.52 1.42 -1.38
C PHE A 280 -1.68 2.85 -0.87
N ILE A 281 -0.77 3.75 -1.24
CA ILE A 281 -0.79 5.13 -0.73
C ILE A 281 -1.51 6.11 -1.69
N TYR A 282 -1.63 5.79 -3.00
CA TYR A 282 -2.04 6.80 -4.01
C TYR A 282 -3.09 6.32 -5.04
N GLY A 283 -4.22 5.81 -4.57
CA GLY A 283 -5.28 5.24 -5.41
C GLY A 283 -5.89 6.15 -6.49
N ILE A 284 -5.38 6.07 -7.72
CA ILE A 284 -6.02 6.62 -8.94
C ILE A 284 -6.36 5.47 -9.90
N PRO A 285 -7.59 5.38 -10.46
CA PRO A 285 -8.02 4.26 -11.30
C PRO A 285 -7.82 4.55 -12.80
N CYS A 286 -7.36 3.56 -13.56
CA CYS A 286 -7.59 3.52 -15.00
C CYS A 286 -8.96 2.88 -15.27
N THR A 287 -9.93 3.70 -15.64
CA THR A 287 -11.20 3.23 -16.22
C THR A 287 -10.99 2.99 -17.71
N SER A 288 -10.76 1.75 -18.13
CA SER A 288 -10.93 1.39 -19.55
C SER A 288 -12.35 0.81 -19.72
N LYS A 289 -13.33 1.67 -20.03
CA LYS A 289 -14.50 1.21 -20.77
C LYS A 289 -14.06 0.97 -22.22
N PRO A 290 -14.48 -0.13 -22.88
CA PRO A 290 -14.25 -0.29 -24.30
C PRO A 290 -15.09 0.76 -25.04
N ALA A 291 -14.43 1.62 -25.81
CA ALA A 291 -15.11 2.44 -26.81
C ALA A 291 -15.60 1.49 -27.90
N SER A 292 -16.90 1.22 -27.92
CA SER A 292 -17.59 0.68 -29.07
C SER A 292 -17.45 1.67 -30.22
N THR A 293 -17.02 1.12 -31.35
CA THR A 293 -17.00 1.69 -32.69
C THR A 293 -18.30 2.39 -33.07
N GLU A 294 -18.25 3.68 -33.39
CA GLU A 294 -19.20 4.32 -34.30
C GLU A 294 -18.50 5.52 -34.98
N PHE A 295 -17.87 5.23 -36.12
CA PHE A 295 -17.55 6.21 -37.17
C PHE A 295 -17.68 5.45 -38.49
N ALA A 296 -18.88 5.45 -39.03
CA ALA A 296 -19.15 5.18 -40.43
C ALA A 296 -20.43 5.94 -40.81
N ASP A 297 -20.23 6.88 -41.74
CA ASP A 297 -21.21 7.46 -42.68
C ASP A 297 -22.18 8.56 -42.21
N LEU A 298 -21.89 9.77 -42.71
CA LEU A 298 -22.72 10.98 -42.91
C LEU A 298 -22.99 11.88 -41.69
#